data_AF-A0A963K5Z6-F1
#
_entry.id   AF-A0A963K5Z6-F1
#
_cell.length_a   1.000
_cell.length_b   1.000
_cell.length_c   1.000
_cell.angle_alpha   90.00
_cell.angle_beta   90.00
_cell.angle_gamma   90.00
#
_symmetry.space_group_name_H-M   'P 1'
#
loop_
_entity.id
_entity.type
_entity.pdbx_description
1 polymer ?
#
loop_
_entity_poly.entity_id
_entity_poly.type
_entity_poly.pdbx_seq_one_letter_code
_entity_poly.pdbx_strand_id
1 'polypeptide(L)' 'VIEPLGSDTLVFFSIGGAELVARLPPRHVQGQPERLTLHVDPTKLHLFDAASGRALWLEGAGHG' A
#
# COMPACT_ATOMS: atom_id res chain seq x y z
N VAL A 1 14.14 -0.95 0.41
CA VAL A 1 14.69 -1.80 1.50
C VAL A 1 13.76 -2.98 1.72
N ILE A 2 14.28 -4.15 2.11
CA ILE A 2 13.48 -5.35 2.40
C ILE A 2 13.81 -5.82 3.82
N GLU A 3 12.80 -5.96 4.67
CA GLU A 3 12.93 -6.35 6.08
C GLU A 3 12.08 -7.60 6.38
N PRO A 4 12.72 -8.76 6.62
CA PRO A 4 12.02 -9.97 7.04
C PRO A 4 11.57 -9.88 8.50
N LEU A 5 10.28 -10.11 8.76
CA LEU A 5 9.66 -10.12 10.09
C LEU A 5 9.14 -11.50 10.51
N GLY A 6 9.72 -12.56 9.95
CA GLY A 6 9.27 -13.94 10.16
C GLY A 6 8.10 -14.31 9.25
N SER A 7 6.86 -13.96 9.64
CA SER A 7 5.66 -14.32 8.85
C SER A 7 5.42 -13.43 7.63
N ASP A 8 5.96 -12.22 7.67
CA ASP A 8 5.82 -11.21 6.64
C ASP A 8 7.20 -10.65 6.28
N THR A 9 7.24 -9.99 5.12
CA THR A 9 8.34 -9.17 4.66
C THR A 9 7.80 -7.77 4.41
N LEU A 10 8.44 -6.76 5.01
CA LEU A 10 8.19 -5.36 4.68
C LEU A 10 9.08 -4.95 3.50
N VAL A 11 8.47 -4.34 2.48
CA VAL A 11 9.18 -3.75 1.35
C VAL A 11 8.95 -2.25 1.36
N PHE A 12 10.03 -1.51 1.50
CA PHE A 12 10.07 -0.04 1.44
C PHE A 12 10.51 0.38 0.04
N PHE A 13 9.71 1.20 -0.63
CA PHE A 13 9.91 1.64 -2.00
C PHE A 13 9.26 3.00 -2.23
N SER A 14 9.63 3.68 -3.31
CA SER A 14 9.02 4.94 -3.70
C SER A 14 8.29 4.85 -5.03
N ILE A 15 7.17 5.58 -5.14
CA ILE A 15 6.41 5.79 -6.38
C ILE A 15 6.14 7.29 -6.51
N GLY A 16 6.57 7.90 -7.61
CA GLY A 16 6.32 9.33 -7.86
C GLY A 16 6.87 10.25 -6.75
N GLY A 17 7.93 9.85 -6.06
CA GLY A 17 8.53 10.60 -4.95
C GLY A 17 7.83 10.43 -3.59
N ALA A 18 6.72 9.68 -3.52
CA ALA A 18 6.13 9.25 -2.26
C ALA A 18 6.83 7.99 -1.76
N GLU A 19 7.10 7.89 -0.46
CA GLU A 19 7.62 6.68 0.20
C GLU A 19 6.45 5.80 0.65
N LEU A 20 6.53 4.50 0.36
CA LEU A 20 5.50 3.51 0.66
C LEU A 20 6.10 2.27 1.31
N VAL A 21 5.27 1.58 2.09
CA VAL A 21 5.59 0.28 2.68
C VAL A 21 4.53 -0.74 2.27
N ALA A 22 4.96 -1.86 1.69
CA ALA A 22 4.09 -3.02 1.44
C ALA A 22 4.43 -4.15 2.40
N ARG A 23 3.40 -4.76 3.00
CA ARG A 23 3.53 -6.01 3.76
C ARG A 23 3.19 -7.17 2.85
N LEU A 24 4.15 -8.07 2.62
CA LEU A 24 4.02 -9.18 1.68
C LEU A 24 4.41 -10.51 2.34
N PRO A 25 3.80 -11.64 1.97
CA PRO A 25 4.29 -12.95 2.37
C PRO A 25 5.73 -13.18 1.88
N PRO A 26 6.63 -13.81 2.68
CA PRO A 26 8.04 -13.93 2.35
C PRO A 26 8.35 -14.55 0.98
N ARG A 27 7.53 -15.51 0.55
CA ARG A 27 7.67 -16.19 -0.74
C ARG A 27 7.53 -15.29 -1.97
N HIS A 28 6.91 -14.11 -1.83
CA HIS A 28 6.66 -13.19 -2.95
C HIS A 28 7.80 -12.17 -3.17
N VAL A 29 8.79 -12.15 -2.28
CA VAL A 29 9.90 -11.21 -2.35
C VAL A 29 11.20 -12.00 -2.27
N GLN A 30 12.01 -11.95 -3.33
CA GLN A 30 13.30 -12.63 -3.40
C GLN A 30 14.40 -11.63 -3.71
N GLY A 31 15.52 -11.74 -2.99
CA GLY A 31 16.68 -10.87 -3.18
C GLY A 31 16.36 -9.39 -2.99
N GLN A 32 16.93 -8.55 -3.85
CA GLN A 32 16.69 -7.11 -3.91
C GLN A 32 16.20 -6.77 -5.33
N PRO A 33 14.90 -6.94 -5.62
CA PRO A 33 14.38 -6.72 -6.95
C PRO A 33 14.47 -5.22 -7.30
N GLU A 34 14.96 -4.93 -8.51
CA GLU A 34 14.99 -3.57 -9.06
C GLU A 34 13.57 -3.03 -9.35
N ARG A 35 12.60 -3.93 -9.56
CA ARG A 35 11.19 -3.61 -9.83
C ARG A 35 10.27 -4.65 -9.20
N LEU A 36 9.16 -4.17 -8.65
CA LEU A 36 8.09 -4.99 -8.07
C LEU A 36 6.74 -4.60 -8.68
N THR A 37 5.93 -5.61 -9.04
CA THR A 37 4.54 -5.39 -9.43
C THR A 37 3.66 -5.62 -8.21
N LEU A 38 2.88 -4.61 -7.83
CA LEU A 38 1.92 -4.67 -6.73
C LEU A 38 0.50 -4.61 -7.27
N HIS A 39 -0.35 -5.49 -6.76
CA HIS A 39 -1.80 -5.44 -7.00
C HIS A 39 -2.47 -4.88 -5.77
N VAL A 40 -3.28 -3.84 -5.95
CA VAL A 40 -4.06 -3.21 -4.88
C VAL A 40 -5.51 -3.60 -5.05
N ASP A 41 -6.14 -4.01 -3.96
CA ASP A 41 -7.58 -4.25 -3.91
C ASP A 41 -8.31 -2.90 -3.88
N PRO A 42 -9.06 -2.54 -4.92
CA PRO A 42 -9.72 -1.22 -4.99
C PRO A 42 -10.78 -1.04 -3.89
N THR A 43 -11.33 -2.13 -3.33
CA THR A 43 -12.30 -2.06 -2.23
C THR A 43 -11.69 -1.62 -0.90
N LYS A 44 -10.36 -1.61 -0.81
CA LYS A 44 -9.58 -1.19 0.37
C LYS A 44 -8.92 0.18 0.19
N LEU A 45 -9.21 0.88 -0.91
CA LEU A 45 -8.64 2.20 -1.16
C LEU A 45 -9.38 3.28 -0.36
N HIS A 46 -8.59 4.15 0.25
CA HIS A 46 -9.03 5.34 0.96
C HIS A 46 -8.54 6.57 0.20
N LEU A 47 -9.45 7.31 -0.44
CA LEU A 47 -9.15 8.53 -1.21
C LEU A 47 -9.48 9.82 -0.44
N PHE A 48 -8.53 10.74 -0.35
CA PHE A 48 -8.68 12.01 0.34
C PHE A 48 -8.62 13.17 -0.66
N ASP A 49 -9.39 14.23 -0.41
CA ASP A 49 -9.24 15.49 -1.12
C ASP A 49 -7.87 16.11 -0.82
N ALA A 50 -7.13 16.49 -1.86
CA ALA A 50 -5.74 16.93 -1.73
C ALA A 50 -5.58 18.29 -1.02
N ALA A 51 -6.60 19.15 -1.09
CA ALA A 51 -6.54 20.49 -0.49
C ALA A 51 -6.97 20.50 0.98
N SER A 52 -8.04 19.76 1.31
CA SER A 52 -8.67 19.76 2.63
C SER A 52 -8.31 18.55 3.49
N GLY A 53 -7.77 17.48 2.91
CA GLY A 53 -7.54 16.20 3.59
C GLY A 53 -8.82 15.45 3.95
N ARG A 54 -9.98 15.87 3.44
CA ARG A 54 -11.26 15.21 3.74
C ARG A 54 -11.37 13.88 3.01
N ALA A 55 -11.81 12.85 3.72
CA ALA A 55 -12.14 11.56 3.15
C ALA A 55 -13.28 11.66 2.11
N LEU A 56 -13.08 11.11 0.91
CA LEU A 56 -14.07 11.14 -0.18
C LEU A 56 -15.15 10.06 -0.08
N TRP A 57 -15.08 9.21 0.95
CA TRP A 57 -16.04 8.12 1.18
C TRP A 57 -17.06 8.42 2.29
N LEU A 58 -17.04 9.62 2.89
CA LEU A 58 -17.85 9.97 4.07
C LEU A 58 -19.08 10.86 3.80
N GLU A 59 -19.59 10.97 2.58
CA GLU A 59 -20.92 11.55 2.37
C GLU A 59 -21.95 10.45 2.08
N GLY A 60 -22.67 10.05 3.13
CA GLY A 60 -23.76 9.07 3.06
C GLY A 60 -23.35 7.69 3.57
N ALA A 61 -23.21 7.55 4.89
CA ALA A 61 -23.23 6.24 5.53
C ALA A 61 -24.59 5.56 5.26
N GLY A 62 -24.60 4.70 4.26
CA GLY A 62 -25.70 3.80 3.94
C GLY A 62 -25.15 2.54 3.30
N HIS A 63 -24.37 1.76 4.06
CA HIS A 63 -24.09 0.37 3.71
C HIS A 63 -25.15 -0.49 4.43
N GLY A 64 -26.20 -0.83 3.70
CA GLY A 64 -27.01 -2.02 3.99
C GLY A 64 -26.29 -3.28 3.55
#